data_AF-A0A2M8EAW5-F1
#
_entry.id   AF-A0A2M8EAW5-F1
#
_cell.length_a   1.000
_cell.length_b   1.000
_cell.length_c   1.000
_cell.angle_alpha   90.00
_cell.angle_beta   90.00
_cell.angle_gamma   90.00
#
_symmetry.space_group_name_H-M   'P 1'
#
loop_
_entity.id
_entity.type
_entity.pdbx_description
1 polymer ?
#
loop_
_entity_poly.entity_id
_entity_poly.type
_entity_poly.pdbx_seq_one_letter_code
_entity_poly.pdbx_strand_id
1 'polypeptide(L)'
;GVTACTDLTGFGLLGHLVEMTRPSNVDAEIDLGALPLLDGAQECVAAGIVSSLQSANVRLRRAVRNQEAMVAHPRYPLIFDPQTAGGLLASVPAERAQDCVTALRALGYAHTAVIGRVLPAGEALEPIVLCG
;
A
#
# COMPACT_ATOMS: atom_id res chain seq x y z
N GLY A 1 -12.84 -16.60 -0.33
CA GLY A 1 -13.26 -15.29 0.22
C GLY A 1 -12.03 -14.44 0.41
N VAL A 2 -12.05 -13.44 1.29
CA VAL A 2 -10.81 -12.75 1.72
C VAL A 2 -9.81 -13.78 2.25
N THR A 3 -8.53 -13.66 1.89
CA THR A 3 -7.47 -14.61 2.33
C THR A 3 -6.57 -14.04 3.42
N ALA A 4 -6.43 -12.72 3.50
CA ALA A 4 -5.82 -11.99 4.60
C ALA A 4 -6.43 -10.58 4.70
N CYS A 5 -6.42 -10.00 5.90
CA CYS A 5 -6.90 -8.64 6.16
C CYS A 5 -6.14 -8.04 7.34
N THR A 6 -5.77 -6.77 7.23
CA THR A 6 -5.16 -5.97 8.31
C THR A 6 -5.72 -4.55 8.27
N ASP A 7 -5.62 -3.83 9.37
CA ASP A 7 -5.88 -2.39 9.44
C ASP A 7 -4.62 -1.60 9.04
N LEU A 8 -4.81 -0.46 8.37
CA LEU A 8 -3.73 0.48 8.06
C LEU A 8 -3.59 1.50 9.18
N THR A 9 -2.45 1.47 9.86
CA THR A 9 -2.16 2.32 11.03
C THR A 9 -0.77 2.97 10.94
N GLY A 10 -0.10 3.18 12.08
CA GLY A 10 1.10 4.00 12.19
C GLY A 10 2.33 3.51 11.41
N PHE A 11 2.34 2.27 10.92
CA PHE A 11 3.42 1.74 10.08
C PHE A 11 3.33 2.16 8.60
N GLY A 12 2.22 2.82 8.24
CA GLY A 12 1.94 3.19 6.85
C GLY A 12 1.66 1.96 5.98
N LEU A 13 1.32 2.20 4.71
CA LEU A 13 0.97 1.13 3.77
C LEU A 13 2.12 0.12 3.61
N LEU A 14 3.35 0.60 3.45
CA LEU A 14 4.49 -0.29 3.22
C LEU A 14 4.76 -1.21 4.41
N GLY A 15 4.65 -0.70 5.64
CA GLY A 15 4.87 -1.51 6.84
C GLY A 15 3.86 -2.65 6.94
N HIS A 16 2.58 -2.33 6.76
CA HIS A 16 1.51 -3.32 6.78
C HIS A 16 1.65 -4.36 5.65
N LEU A 17 2.04 -3.94 4.45
CA LEU A 17 2.34 -4.87 3.35
C LEU A 17 3.49 -5.83 3.70
N VAL A 18 4.54 -5.36 4.37
CA VAL A 18 5.66 -6.20 4.80
C VAL A 18 5.23 -7.21 5.86
N GLU A 19 4.35 -6.81 6.79
CA GLU A 19 3.78 -7.72 7.79
C GLU A 19 2.86 -8.78 7.18
N MET A 20 2.16 -8.46 6.08
CA MET A 20 1.32 -9.44 5.37
C MET A 20 2.14 -10.39 4.48
N THR A 21 3.11 -9.87 3.74
CA THR A 21 3.84 -10.62 2.70
C THR A 21 4.84 -11.61 3.28
N ARG A 22 5.66 -11.19 4.26
CA ARG A 22 6.76 -12.02 4.80
C ARG A 22 6.29 -13.34 5.43
N PRO A 23 5.31 -13.37 6.36
CA PRO A 23 4.86 -14.62 6.97
C PRO A 23 4.12 -15.51 5.96
N SER A 24 3.54 -14.91 4.93
CA SER A 24 2.78 -15.60 3.89
C SER A 24 3.66 -16.17 2.77
N ASN A 25 4.96 -15.88 2.76
CA ASN A 25 5.91 -16.27 1.71
C ASN A 25 5.40 -15.92 0.30
N VAL A 26 5.01 -14.66 0.12
CA VAL A 26 4.54 -14.08 -1.15
C VAL A 26 5.14 -12.69 -1.36
N ASP A 27 5.09 -12.22 -2.60
CA ASP A 27 5.44 -10.85 -2.96
C ASP A 27 4.16 -10.03 -3.22
N ALA A 28 4.30 -8.71 -3.35
CA ALA A 28 3.22 -7.82 -3.77
C ALA A 28 3.70 -6.78 -4.78
N GLU A 29 2.90 -6.57 -5.83
CA GLU A 29 3.03 -5.42 -6.73
C GLU A 29 1.94 -4.40 -6.39
N ILE A 30 2.34 -3.16 -6.12
CA ILE A 30 1.43 -2.06 -5.78
C ILE A 30 1.49 -0.97 -6.83
N ASP A 31 0.33 -0.62 -7.37
CA ASP A 31 0.15 0.52 -8.28
C ASP A 31 -0.06 1.80 -7.46
N LEU A 32 0.95 2.66 -7.45
CA LEU A 32 0.91 3.95 -6.76
C LEU A 32 -0.16 4.87 -7.37
N GLY A 33 -0.44 4.77 -8.67
CA GLY A 33 -1.49 5.48 -9.38
C GLY A 33 -2.91 5.07 -8.97
N ALA A 34 -3.08 3.84 -8.49
CA ALA A 34 -4.36 3.32 -8.01
C ALA A 34 -4.66 3.65 -6.53
N LEU A 35 -3.69 4.17 -5.77
CA LEU A 35 -3.88 4.49 -4.36
C LEU A 35 -4.95 5.58 -4.17
N PRO A 36 -6.02 5.33 -3.38
CA PRO A 36 -6.93 6.38 -2.97
C PRO A 36 -6.21 7.30 -1.98
N LEU A 37 -6.18 8.60 -2.30
CA LEU A 37 -5.51 9.62 -1.49
C LEU A 37 -6.52 10.63 -0.98
N LEU A 38 -6.20 11.26 0.15
CA LEU A 38 -6.89 12.46 0.58
C LEU A 38 -6.49 13.63 -0.31
N ASP A 39 -7.44 14.53 -0.54
CA ASP A 39 -7.19 15.79 -1.25
C ASP A 39 -6.06 16.56 -0.55
N GLY A 40 -5.09 17.06 -1.32
CA GLY A 40 -3.95 17.80 -0.77
C GLY A 40 -2.77 16.93 -0.29
N ALA A 41 -2.92 15.59 -0.22
CA ALA A 41 -1.86 14.74 0.32
C ALA A 41 -0.55 14.81 -0.50
N GLN A 42 -0.66 14.83 -1.83
CA GLN A 42 0.50 14.94 -2.72
C GLN A 42 1.17 16.32 -2.62
N GLU A 43 0.36 17.37 -2.50
CA GLU A 43 0.80 18.75 -2.34
C GLU A 43 1.54 18.96 -1.02
N CYS A 44 1.03 18.38 0.07
CA CYS A 44 1.69 18.41 1.38
C CYS A 44 3.09 17.78 1.31
N VAL A 45 3.21 16.55 0.79
CA VAL A 45 4.53 15.89 0.72
C VAL A 45 5.48 16.61 -0.24
N ALA A 46 4.97 17.17 -1.35
CA ALA A 46 5.76 17.98 -2.27
C ALA A 46 6.28 19.28 -1.63
N ALA A 47 5.51 19.86 -0.69
CA ALA A 47 5.94 20.99 0.12
C ALA A 47 6.84 20.62 1.30
N GLY A 48 7.19 19.33 1.46
CA GLY A 48 7.99 18.83 2.58
C GLY A 48 7.23 18.70 3.90
N ILE A 49 5.90 18.82 3.87
CA ILE A 49 5.04 18.66 5.04
C ILE A 49 4.72 17.17 5.18
N VAL A 50 5.28 16.55 6.23
CA VAL A 50 5.20 15.11 6.46
C VAL A 50 4.93 14.80 7.92
N SER A 51 4.30 13.66 8.19
CA SER A 51 4.05 13.19 9.55
C SER A 51 5.34 12.88 10.31
N SER A 52 5.34 13.12 11.62
CA SER A 52 6.53 12.95 12.48
C SER A 52 7.12 11.52 12.42
N LEU A 53 6.28 10.49 12.39
CA LEU A 53 6.70 9.10 12.33
C LEU A 53 7.06 8.62 10.91
N GLN A 54 6.83 9.41 9.86
CA GLN A 54 7.15 9.00 8.49
C GLN A 54 8.65 8.68 8.34
N SER A 55 9.53 9.45 8.97
CA SER A 55 10.98 9.22 8.92
C SER A 55 11.40 7.84 9.48
N ALA A 56 10.67 7.31 10.46
CA ALA A 56 10.87 5.97 10.99
C ALA A 56 10.43 4.90 9.96
N ASN A 57 9.27 5.11 9.33
CA ASN A 57 8.72 4.22 8.31
C ASN A 57 9.56 4.21 7.02
N VAL A 58 10.21 5.32 6.66
CA VAL A 58 11.14 5.39 5.49
C VAL A 58 12.26 4.36 5.58
N ARG A 59 12.66 3.90 6.77
CA ARG A 59 13.64 2.81 6.93
C ARG A 59 13.17 1.49 6.31
N LEU A 60 11.86 1.32 6.15
CA LEU A 60 11.24 0.16 5.50
C LEU A 60 11.38 0.18 3.98
N ARG A 61 11.87 1.28 3.37
CA ARG A 61 12.10 1.35 1.91
C ARG A 61 12.92 0.18 1.38
N ARG A 62 13.82 -0.37 2.21
CA ARG A 62 14.60 -1.59 1.91
C ARG A 62 13.77 -2.83 1.61
N ALA A 63 12.46 -2.80 1.83
CA ALA A 63 11.54 -3.88 1.43
C ALA A 63 10.97 -3.68 0.02
N VAL A 64 11.25 -2.53 -0.61
CA VAL A 64 10.89 -2.22 -1.99
C VAL A 64 12.05 -2.59 -2.91
N ARG A 65 11.77 -3.39 -3.93
CA ARG A 65 12.76 -3.92 -4.87
C ARG A 65 13.28 -2.88 -5.85
N ASN A 66 12.39 -2.03 -6.37
CA ASN A 66 12.69 -1.06 -7.43
C ASN A 66 12.67 0.39 -6.94
N GLN A 67 13.25 0.65 -5.76
CA GLN A 67 13.27 1.98 -5.13
C GLN A 67 13.80 3.09 -6.06
N GLU A 68 14.92 2.83 -6.72
CA GLU A 68 15.59 3.82 -7.58
C GLU A 68 14.69 4.28 -8.74
N ALA A 69 13.88 3.38 -9.29
CA ALA A 69 12.94 3.70 -10.36
C ALA A 69 11.74 4.52 -9.87
N MET A 70 11.39 4.39 -8.58
CA MET A 70 10.14 4.90 -8.03
C MET A 70 10.30 6.11 -7.11
N VAL A 71 11.52 6.43 -6.70
CA VAL A 71 11.80 7.54 -5.76
C VAL A 71 11.31 8.90 -6.26
N ALA A 72 11.26 9.08 -7.58
CA ALA A 72 10.76 10.32 -8.21
C ALA A 72 9.22 10.34 -8.35
N HIS A 73 8.53 9.23 -8.10
CA HIS A 73 7.09 9.18 -8.22
C HIS A 73 6.44 10.04 -7.10
N PRO A 74 5.52 10.97 -7.42
CA PRO A 74 4.94 11.90 -6.44
C PRO A 74 4.26 11.24 -5.23
N ARG A 75 3.76 10.02 -5.42
CA ARG A 75 3.09 9.24 -4.36
C ARG A 75 4.01 8.27 -3.62
N TYR A 76 5.28 8.14 -4.03
CA TYR A 76 6.23 7.28 -3.35
C TYR A 76 6.41 7.65 -1.86
N PRO A 77 6.51 8.93 -1.47
CA PRO A 77 6.59 9.29 -0.05
C PRO A 77 5.37 8.85 0.77
N LEU A 78 4.19 8.81 0.16
CA LEU A 78 2.92 8.54 0.85
C LEU A 78 2.79 7.11 1.35
N ILE A 79 3.51 6.13 0.77
CA ILE A 79 3.46 4.74 1.25
C ILE A 79 4.10 4.56 2.63
N PHE A 80 4.89 5.54 3.07
CA PHE A 80 5.53 5.59 4.38
C PHE A 80 4.74 6.40 5.41
N ASP A 81 3.68 7.12 4.99
CA ASP A 81 2.95 8.01 5.86
C ASP A 81 2.15 7.23 6.92
N PRO A 82 2.40 7.43 8.23
CA PRO A 82 1.66 6.78 9.31
C PRO A 82 0.18 7.17 9.27
N GLN A 83 -0.70 6.17 9.28
CA GLN A 83 -2.15 6.42 9.34
C GLN A 83 -2.65 6.31 10.78
N THR A 84 -3.49 7.25 11.22
CA THR A 84 -4.23 7.11 12.49
C THR A 84 -5.65 6.68 12.13
N ALA A 85 -6.04 5.48 12.57
CA ALA A 85 -7.34 4.88 12.20
C ALA A 85 -7.58 4.88 10.69
N GLY A 86 -6.62 4.35 9.92
CA GLY A 86 -6.75 4.23 8.47
C GLY A 86 -7.77 3.18 8.05
N GLY A 87 -7.76 2.85 6.76
CA GLY A 87 -8.66 1.85 6.18
C GLY A 87 -8.25 0.41 6.47
N LEU A 88 -9.00 -0.54 5.89
CA LEU A 88 -8.62 -1.95 5.85
C LEU A 88 -7.85 -2.25 4.56
N LEU A 89 -6.80 -3.07 4.68
CA LEU A 89 -6.08 -3.67 3.57
C LEU A 89 -6.36 -5.17 3.55
N ALA A 90 -6.86 -5.69 2.42
CA ALA A 90 -7.24 -7.10 2.30
C ALA A 90 -6.80 -7.70 0.97
N SER A 91 -6.46 -8.98 0.99
CA SER A 91 -6.26 -9.79 -0.21
C SER A 91 -7.51 -10.58 -0.54
N VAL A 92 -7.90 -10.54 -1.81
CA VAL A 92 -9.09 -11.20 -2.35
C VAL A 92 -8.69 -11.96 -3.62
N PRO A 93 -9.24 -13.15 -3.89
CA PRO A 93 -9.07 -13.83 -5.17
C PRO A 93 -9.36 -12.88 -6.34
N ALA A 94 -8.49 -12.89 -7.35
CA ALA A 94 -8.51 -11.90 -8.42
C ALA A 94 -9.87 -11.84 -9.15
N GLU A 95 -10.47 -13.02 -9.37
CA GLU A 95 -11.78 -13.19 -9.99
C GLU A 95 -12.95 -12.63 -9.17
N ARG A 96 -12.72 -12.31 -7.89
CA ARG A 96 -13.72 -11.72 -6.98
C ARG A 96 -13.42 -10.29 -6.56
N ALA A 97 -12.26 -9.74 -6.95
CA ALA A 97 -11.80 -8.44 -6.47
C ALA A 97 -12.78 -7.32 -6.86
N GLN A 98 -13.21 -7.28 -8.12
CA GLN A 98 -14.09 -6.24 -8.62
C GLN A 98 -15.51 -6.30 -8.00
N ASP A 99 -16.05 -7.50 -7.80
CA ASP A 99 -17.32 -7.70 -7.12
C ASP A 99 -17.25 -7.24 -5.66
N CYS A 100 -16.15 -7.54 -4.97
CA CYS A 100 -15.90 -7.09 -3.61
C CYS A 100 -15.86 -5.55 -3.51
N VAL A 101 -15.11 -4.90 -4.41
CA VAL A 101 -15.06 -3.43 -4.49
C VAL A 101 -16.45 -2.84 -4.74
N THR A 102 -17.21 -3.42 -5.66
CA THR A 102 -18.55 -2.96 -6.00
C THR A 102 -19.50 -3.07 -4.79
N ALA A 103 -19.47 -4.20 -4.09
CA ALA A 103 -20.26 -4.42 -2.89
C ALA A 103 -19.89 -3.45 -1.76
N LEU A 104 -18.59 -3.23 -1.51
CA LEU A 104 -18.13 -2.31 -0.47
C LEU A 104 -18.51 -0.85 -0.77
N ARG A 105 -18.39 -0.43 -2.04
CA ARG A 105 -18.84 0.91 -2.45
C ARG A 105 -20.35 1.08 -2.28
N ALA A 106 -21.14 0.06 -2.58
CA ALA A 106 -22.59 0.08 -2.36
C ALA A 106 -22.96 0.18 -0.87
N LEU A 107 -22.09 -0.28 0.03
CA LEU A 107 -22.23 -0.13 1.49
C LEU A 107 -21.73 1.22 2.03
N GLY A 108 -21.26 2.13 1.16
CA GLY A 108 -20.81 3.47 1.53
C GLY A 108 -19.29 3.64 1.62
N TYR A 109 -18.49 2.59 1.39
CA TYR A 109 -17.03 2.68 1.33
C TYR A 109 -16.57 3.18 -0.05
N ALA A 110 -16.87 4.44 -0.37
CA ALA A 110 -16.70 5.01 -1.72
C ALA A 110 -15.25 4.91 -2.27
N HIS A 111 -14.25 4.99 -1.39
CA HIS A 111 -12.84 4.97 -1.75
C HIS A 111 -12.22 3.56 -1.80
N THR A 112 -13.01 2.49 -1.68
CA THR A 112 -12.49 1.13 -1.86
C THR A 112 -11.93 0.98 -3.27
N ALA A 113 -10.69 0.51 -3.38
CA ALA A 113 -9.98 0.34 -4.65
C ALA A 113 -9.11 -0.93 -4.62
N VAL A 114 -8.89 -1.52 -5.80
CA VAL A 114 -7.80 -2.48 -6.00
C VAL A 114 -6.53 -1.67 -6.22
N ILE A 115 -5.55 -1.82 -5.32
CA ILE A 115 -4.30 -1.05 -5.35
C ILE A 115 -3.10 -1.85 -5.88
N GLY A 116 -3.30 -3.10 -6.28
CA GLY A 116 -2.22 -3.99 -6.65
C GLY A 116 -2.62 -5.46 -6.67
N ARG A 117 -1.61 -6.33 -6.67
CA ARG A 117 -1.79 -7.79 -6.65
C ARG A 117 -0.72 -8.49 -5.83
N VAL A 118 -1.10 -9.63 -5.26
CA VAL A 118 -0.16 -10.57 -4.65
C VAL A 118 0.51 -11.38 -5.75
N LEU A 119 1.80 -11.63 -5.62
CA LEU A 119 2.61 -12.43 -6.53
C LEU A 119 3.17 -13.65 -5.78
N PRO A 120 3.49 -14.75 -6.48
CA PRO A 120 4.34 -15.78 -5.90
C PRO A 120 5.66 -15.17 -5.38
N ALA A 121 6.20 -15.70 -4.28
CA ALA A 121 7.49 -15.24 -3.79
C ALA A 121 8.58 -15.42 -4.86
N GLY A 122 9.33 -14.34 -5.11
CA GLY A 122 10.54 -14.37 -5.92
C GLY A 122 11.78 -14.77 -5.11
N GLU A 123 12.95 -14.66 -5.75
CA GLU A 123 14.25 -14.90 -5.09
C GLU A 123 14.80 -13.66 -4.37
N ALA A 124 14.24 -12.48 -4.64
CA ALA A 124 14.66 -11.23 -4.02
C ALA A 124 14.22 -11.16 -2.54
N LEU A 125 15.02 -10.51 -1.70
CA LEU A 125 14.70 -10.32 -0.28
C LEU A 125 13.60 -9.26 -0.07
N GLU A 126 13.43 -8.37 -1.03
CA GLU A 126 12.45 -7.30 -1.06
C GLU A 126 11.11 -7.82 -1.64
N PRO A 127 10.07 -7.97 -0.80
CA PRO A 127 8.81 -8.57 -1.23
C PRO A 127 7.92 -7.59 -1.99
N ILE A 128 8.24 -6.29 -1.99
CA ILE A 128 7.38 -5.26 -2.57
C ILE A 128 7.98 -4.74 -3.87
N VAL A 129 7.20 -4.76 -4.93
CA VAL A 129 7.47 -4.06 -6.19
C VAL A 129 6.44 -2.96 -6.33
N LEU A 130 6.85 -1.79 -6.79
CA LEU A 130 5.93 -0.70 -7.06
C LEU A 130 5.81 -0.49 -8.57
N CYS A 131 4.60 -0.18 -9.03
CA CYS A 131 4.33 0.37 -10.35
C CYS A 131 3.49 1.64 -10.16
N GLY A 132 3.14 2.32 -11.24
CA GLY A 132 2.42 3.59 -11.18
C GLY A 132 2.58 4.36 -12.47
#